data_AF-A0A7L5SVY8-F1
#
_entry.id   AF-A0A7L5SVY8-F1
#
_cell.length_a   1.000
_cell.length_b   1.000
_cell.length_c   1.000
_cell.angle_alpha   90.00
_cell.angle_beta   90.00
_cell.angle_gamma   90.00
#
_symmetry.space_group_name_H-M   'P 1'
#
loop_
_entity.id
_entity.type
_entity.pdbx_description
1 polymer ?
#
loop_
_entity_poly.entity_id
_entity_poly.type
_entity_poly.pdbx_seq_one_letter_code
_entity_poly.pdbx_strand_id
1 'polypeptide(L)'
;MTKWTPRHEAPAPLEGNVVATIIGGTIVWFVLFLAQLPFYGWYADHGHLWWLWTCLTGSGLGLLGIWYVRARDAAIRRSSESDAD
;
A
#
# COMPACT_ATOMS: atom_id res chain seq x y z
N MET A 1 18.13 -24.18 -27.84
CA MET A 1 17.38 -23.37 -26.86
C MET A 1 15.99 -23.94 -26.76
N THR A 2 15.69 -24.67 -25.68
CA THR A 2 14.39 -25.34 -25.51
C THR A 2 13.36 -24.32 -25.07
N LYS A 3 12.33 -24.08 -25.90
CA LYS A 3 11.25 -23.13 -25.56
C LYS A 3 10.50 -23.66 -24.33
N TRP A 4 10.36 -22.82 -23.31
CA TRP A 4 9.50 -23.13 -22.17
C TRP A 4 8.04 -23.05 -22.62
N THR A 5 7.30 -24.14 -22.49
CA THR A 5 5.86 -24.20 -22.76
C THR A 5 5.10 -24.11 -21.42
N PRO A 6 4.38 -23.00 -21.14
CA PRO A 6 3.55 -22.88 -19.95
C PRO A 6 2.51 -24.00 -19.91
N ARG A 7 2.48 -24.78 -18.82
CA ARG A 7 1.60 -25.94 -18.63
C ARG A 7 0.21 -25.59 -18.10
N HIS A 8 0.01 -24.35 -17.64
CA HIS A 8 -1.24 -23.85 -17.10
C HIS A 8 -1.59 -22.56 -17.85
N GLU A 9 -2.84 -22.47 -18.32
CA GLU A 9 -3.40 -21.21 -18.81
C GLU A 9 -3.38 -20.21 -17.66
N ALA A 10 -2.94 -18.98 -17.91
CA ALA A 10 -2.82 -17.97 -16.87
C ALA A 10 -4.21 -17.82 -16.22
N PRO A 11 -4.36 -18.03 -14.90
CA PRO A 11 -5.63 -17.87 -14.24
C PRO A 11 -6.14 -16.44 -14.50
N ALA A 12 -7.45 -16.29 -14.68
CA ALA A 12 -8.07 -14.98 -14.86
C ALA A 12 -7.52 -14.00 -13.79
N PRO A 13 -7.22 -12.74 -14.14
CA PRO A 13 -6.61 -11.79 -13.23
C PRO A 13 -7.37 -11.80 -11.90
N LEU A 14 -6.68 -12.09 -10.80
CA LEU A 14 -7.30 -11.99 -9.48
C LEU A 14 -7.71 -10.53 -9.31
N GLU A 15 -9.02 -10.27 -9.34
CA GLU A 15 -9.63 -8.99 -8.99
C GLU A 15 -9.52 -8.78 -7.47
N GLY A 16 -8.29 -8.78 -6.94
CA GLY A 16 -8.03 -8.36 -5.58
C GLY A 16 -8.19 -6.85 -5.51
N ASN A 17 -9.02 -6.36 -4.59
CA ASN A 17 -9.16 -4.93 -4.34
C ASN A 17 -7.85 -4.40 -3.73
N VAL A 18 -6.87 -4.10 -4.59
CA VAL A 18 -5.54 -3.59 -4.21
C VAL A 18 -5.67 -2.29 -3.42
N VAL A 19 -6.70 -1.49 -3.73
CA VAL A 19 -7.03 -0.25 -3.02
C VAL A 19 -7.31 -0.54 -1.54
N ALA A 20 -8.16 -1.54 -1.26
CA ALA A 20 -8.50 -1.92 0.10
C ALA A 20 -7.29 -2.42 0.89
N THR A 21 -6.39 -3.20 0.26
CA THR A 21 -5.16 -3.67 0.92
C THR A 21 -4.22 -2.53 1.28
N ILE A 22 -3.99 -1.58 0.35
CA ILE A 22 -3.11 -0.44 0.61
C ILE A 22 -3.72 0.46 1.69
N ILE A 23 -5.03 0.72 1.65
CA ILE A 23 -5.72 1.50 2.68
C ILE A 23 -5.63 0.79 4.04
N GLY A 24 -5.91 -0.51 4.10
CA GLY A 24 -5.84 -1.29 5.33
C GLY A 24 -4.45 -1.27 5.96
N GLY A 25 -3.40 -1.54 5.17
CA GLY A 25 -2.01 -1.46 5.64
C GLY A 25 -1.63 -0.06 6.12
N THR A 26 -2.06 0.99 5.40
CA THR A 26 -1.80 2.39 5.78
C THR A 26 -2.46 2.75 7.10
N ILE A 27 -3.74 2.38 7.30
CA ILE A 27 -4.47 2.65 8.53
C ILE A 27 -3.81 1.95 9.71
N VAL A 28 -3.43 0.67 9.56
CA VAL A 28 -2.76 -0.07 10.63
C VAL A 28 -1.46 0.61 11.05
N TRP A 29 -0.59 0.96 10.10
CA TRP A 29 0.67 1.64 10.41
C TRP A 29 0.47 3.03 11.02
N PHE A 30 -0.52 3.78 10.54
CA PHE A 30 -0.84 5.11 11.04
C PHE A 30 -1.40 5.08 12.47
N VAL A 31 -2.33 4.16 12.74
CA VAL A 31 -2.87 3.95 14.09
C VAL A 31 -1.76 3.50 15.03
N LEU A 32 -0.91 2.56 14.60
CA LEU A 32 0.25 2.16 15.39
C LEU A 32 1.14 3.37 15.67
N PHE A 33 1.49 4.21 14.70
CA PHE A 33 2.26 5.45 14.91
C PHE A 33 1.62 6.36 15.97
N LEU A 34 0.32 6.65 15.86
CA LEU A 34 -0.38 7.50 16.81
C LEU A 34 -0.41 6.92 18.24
N ALA A 35 -0.57 5.60 18.37
CA ALA A 35 -0.63 4.92 19.66
C ALA A 35 0.70 5.00 20.44
N GLN A 36 1.84 5.12 19.76
CA GLN A 36 3.17 5.19 20.41
C GLN A 36 3.61 6.62 20.74
N LEU A 37 3.07 7.65 20.10
CA LEU A 37 3.38 9.06 20.40
C LEU A 37 3.27 9.43 21.90
N PRO A 38 2.22 9.03 22.64
CA PRO A 38 2.16 9.31 24.08
C PRO A 38 3.27 8.61 24.89
N PHE A 39 3.88 7.56 24.34
CA PHE A 39 4.98 6.80 24.96
C PHE A 39 6.36 7.21 24.42
N TYR A 40 6.47 8.30 23.65
CA TYR A 40 7.72 8.69 23.00
C TYR A 40 8.91 8.76 23.96
N GLY A 41 8.72 9.32 25.16
CA GLY A 41 9.77 9.39 26.19
C GLY A 41 10.30 8.01 26.58
N TRP A 42 9.40 7.04 26.82
CA TRP A 42 9.79 5.66 27.16
C TRP A 42 10.59 5.01 26.02
N TYR A 43 10.14 5.18 24.77
CA TYR A 43 10.86 4.67 23.61
C TYR A 43 12.24 5.31 23.41
N ALA A 44 12.38 6.60 23.74
CA ALA A 44 13.65 7.30 23.69
C ALA A 44 14.61 6.80 24.77
N ASP A 45 14.12 6.66 26.00
CA ASP A 45 14.91 6.21 27.15
C ASP A 45 15.40 4.76 27.01
N HIS A 46 14.63 3.90 26.33
CA HIS A 46 14.96 2.49 26.10
C HIS A 46 15.65 2.23 24.74
N GLY A 47 15.93 3.27 23.94
CA GLY A 47 16.59 3.12 22.64
C GLY A 47 15.75 2.44 21.56
N HIS A 48 14.43 2.39 21.73
CA HIS A 48 13.49 1.77 20.79
C HIS A 48 12.90 2.76 19.77
N LEU A 49 13.46 3.97 19.65
CA LEU A 49 12.99 5.00 18.72
C LEU A 49 12.87 4.51 17.26
N TRP A 50 13.65 3.49 16.88
CA TRP A 50 13.58 2.86 15.56
C TRP A 50 12.20 2.29 15.22
N TRP A 51 11.44 1.78 16.21
CA TRP A 51 10.06 1.34 15.99
C TRP A 51 9.13 2.47 15.55
N LEU A 52 9.34 3.66 16.11
CA LEU A 52 8.59 4.87 15.79
C LEU A 52 8.86 5.30 14.33
N TRP A 53 10.12 5.25 13.91
CA TRP A 53 10.53 5.52 12.53
C TRP A 53 10.00 4.47 11.54
N THR A 54 9.93 3.20 11.92
CA THR A 54 9.32 2.14 11.09
C THR A 54 7.84 2.44 10.85
N CYS A 55 7.08 2.78 11.90
CA CYS A 55 5.66 3.12 11.74
C CYS A 55 5.45 4.43 10.99
N LEU A 56 6.32 5.42 11.18
CA LEU A 56 6.30 6.67 10.40
C LEU A 56 6.55 6.38 8.91
N THR A 57 7.53 5.54 8.60
CA THR A 57 7.85 5.14 7.22
C THR A 57 6.70 4.34 6.60
N GLY A 58 6.11 3.39 7.33
CA GLY A 58 4.94 2.63 6.89
C GLY A 58 3.73 3.52 6.61
N SER A 59 3.48 4.51 7.47
CA SER A 59 2.41 5.50 7.28
C SER A 59 2.67 6.40 6.07
N GLY A 60 3.91 6.89 5.92
CA GLY A 60 4.32 7.73 4.80
C GLY A 60 4.24 7.01 3.45
N LEU A 61 4.75 5.77 3.36
CA LEU A 61 4.62 4.93 2.17
C LEU A 61 3.15 4.60 1.88
N GLY A 62 2.34 4.40 2.91
CA GLY A 62 0.90 4.18 2.77
C GLY A 62 0.16 5.36 2.12
N LEU A 63 0.45 6.60 2.55
CA LEU A 63 -0.09 7.82 1.95
C LEU A 63 0.28 7.95 0.46
N LEU A 64 1.54 7.65 0.11
CA LEU A 64 1.99 7.62 -1.28
C LEU A 64 1.28 6.53 -2.09
N GLY A 65 1.07 5.35 -1.50
CA GLY A 65 0.32 4.26 -2.11
C GLY A 65 -1.14 4.63 -2.41
N ILE A 66 -1.83 5.30 -1.48
CA ILE A 66 -3.20 5.79 -1.69
C ILE A 66 -3.25 6.79 -2.85
N TRP A 67 -2.30 7.74 -2.90
CA TRP A 67 -2.23 8.70 -4.00
C TRP A 67 -2.04 8.00 -5.35
N TYR A 68 -1.11 7.04 -5.42
CA TYR A 68 -0.82 6.29 -6.64
C TYR A 68 -2.04 5.49 -7.13
N VAL A 69 -2.72 4.77 -6.24
CA VAL A 69 -3.90 3.98 -6.62
C VAL A 69 -5.04 4.88 -7.08
N ARG A 70 -5.28 6.01 -6.40
CA ARG A 70 -6.31 6.98 -6.83
C ARG A 70 -5.98 7.58 -8.19
N ALA A 71 -4.71 7.88 -8.46
CA ALA A 71 -4.26 8.40 -9.75
C ALA A 71 -4.43 7.36 -10.87
N ARG A 72 -4.06 6.10 -10.60
CA ARG A 72 -4.24 4.98 -11.54
C ARG A 72 -5.71 4.73 -11.86
N ASP A 73 -6.56 4.70 -10.83
CA ASP A 73 -8.00 4.47 -10.96
C ASP A 73 -8.70 5.63 -11.70
N ALA A 74 -8.24 6.87 -11.50
CA ALA A 74 -8.69 8.02 -12.29
C ALA A 74 -8.22 7.97 -13.75
N ALA A 75 -7.04 7.42 -14.04
CA ALA A 75 -6.56 7.25 -15.41
C ALA A 75 -7.34 6.17 -16.17
N ILE A 76 -7.65 5.04 -15.51
CA ILE A 76 -8.43 3.94 -16.08
C ILE A 76 -9.86 4.39 -16.40
N ARG A 77 -10.51 5.16 -15.51
CA ARG A 77 -11.84 5.75 -15.78
C ARG A 77 -11.85 6.65 -17.01
N ARG A 78 -10.80 7.46 -17.21
CA ARG A 78 -10.70 8.34 -18.39
C ARG A 78 -10.54 7.57 -19.70
N SER A 79 -9.78 6.47 -19.71
CA SER A 79 -9.65 5.64 -20.92
C SER A 79 -10.96 4.92 -21.26
N SER A 80 -11.73 4.49 -20.25
CA SER A 80 -13.03 3.87 -20.51
C SER A 80 -14.07 4.85 -21.07
N GLU A 81 -13.97 6.13 -20.72
CA GLU A 81 -14.86 7.18 -21.27
C GLU A 81 -14.50 7.52 -22.73
N SER A 82 -13.22 7.49 -23.12
CA SER A 82 -12.84 7.78 -24.52
C SER A 82 -13.11 6.63 -25.49
N ASP A 83 -13.17 5.38 -25.02
CA ASP A 83 -13.55 4.22 -25.85
C ASP A 83 -15.07 4.11 -26.04
N ALA A 84 -15.86 4.88 -25.28
CA ALA A 84 -17.32 4.87 -25.32
C ALA A 84 -17.93 5.97 -26.22
N ASP A 85 -17.12 6.91 -26.70
CA ASP A 85 -17.44 7.94 -27.71
C ASP A 85 -16.99 7.48 -29.11
#